data_AF-A0A941A3V6-F1
#
_entry.id   AF-A0A941A3V6-F1
#
_cell.length_a   1.000
_cell.length_b   1.000
_cell.length_c   1.000
_cell.angle_alpha   90.00
_cell.angle_beta   90.00
_cell.angle_gamma   90.00
#
_symmetry.space_group_name_H-M   'P 1'
#
loop_
_entity.id
_entity.type
_entity.pdbx_description
1 polymer ?
#
loop_
_entity_poly.entity_id
_entity_poly.type
_entity_poly.pdbx_seq_one_letter_code
_entity_poly.pdbx_strand_id
1 'polypeptide(L)'
;MMVMFLNIMWKTVMKELARRNNLRGYSKTGKSEFSSKYPFSGKIYCSNCGAKFNRQIWGTGKYKKGVWICANHRMNGEEACSQKAVIERKLEQAFVRAMNQVIGGREAFMNKLFDNIYESIESVEHEYTQEQINERLEELQQEIMSLVRLNAKTGLDTRAYDSEYGQLTKEIERFRELRQKLLDDEAQKVIRIQRIDELRQFIQEQSSPLERFDGDIFRRLIEKVSVKSLIEVTFVFKTGLEVREVLG
;
A
#
# COMPACT_ATOMS: atom_id res chain seq x y z
N MET A 1 18.42 -21.68 2.34
CA MET A 1 16.96 -21.67 2.59
C MET A 1 16.58 -20.98 3.91
N MET A 2 17.16 -21.38 5.06
CA MET A 2 16.80 -20.82 6.39
C MET A 2 17.15 -19.33 6.59
N VAL A 3 18.25 -18.84 5.99
CA VAL A 3 18.67 -17.42 6.04
C VAL A 3 17.73 -16.50 5.24
N MET A 4 17.14 -17.03 4.16
CA MET A 4 16.19 -16.30 3.31
C MET A 4 14.88 -16.04 4.06
N PHE A 5 14.37 -17.05 4.77
CA PHE A 5 13.18 -16.93 5.63
C PHE A 5 13.39 -15.94 6.78
N LEU A 6 14.56 -15.92 7.41
CA LEU A 6 14.88 -14.98 8.49
C LEU A 6 14.92 -13.52 7.99
N ASN A 7 15.45 -13.30 6.78
CA ASN A 7 15.53 -11.98 6.15
C ASN A 7 14.15 -11.48 5.68
N ILE A 8 13.31 -12.38 5.15
CA ILE A 8 11.91 -12.09 4.81
C ILE A 8 11.12 -11.71 6.08
N MET A 9 11.28 -12.47 7.17
CA MET A 9 10.66 -12.17 8.46
C MET A 9 11.11 -10.82 9.02
N TRP A 10 12.41 -10.52 9.00
CA TRP A 10 12.94 -9.23 9.48
C TRP A 10 12.44 -8.05 8.64
N LYS A 11 12.44 -8.17 7.31
CA LYS A 11 11.87 -7.15 6.40
C LYS A 11 10.36 -6.96 6.63
N THR A 12 9.63 -8.04 6.91
CA THR A 12 8.19 -7.98 7.21
C THR A 12 7.92 -7.24 8.51
N VAL A 13 8.71 -7.52 9.56
CA VAL A 13 8.65 -6.81 10.84
C VAL A 13 9.02 -5.32 10.67
N MET A 14 10.08 -5.02 9.92
CA MET A 14 10.50 -3.63 9.66
C MET A 14 9.47 -2.85 8.85
N LYS A 15 8.79 -3.49 7.91
CA LYS A 15 7.71 -2.88 7.14
C LYS A 15 6.45 -2.67 7.97
N GLU A 16 6.15 -3.55 8.91
CA GLU A 16 5.08 -3.34 9.89
C GLU A 16 5.42 -2.22 10.89
N LEU A 17 6.68 -2.10 11.30
CA LEU A 17 7.19 -0.97 12.08
C LEU A 17 7.11 0.35 11.30
N ALA A 18 7.48 0.33 10.01
CA ALA A 18 7.37 1.48 9.11
C ALA A 18 5.91 1.87 8.86
N ARG A 19 4.99 0.89 8.70
CA ARG A 19 3.54 1.14 8.63
C ARG A 19 3.03 1.80 9.90
N ARG A 20 3.45 1.33 11.08
CA ARG A 20 3.15 1.94 12.37
C ARG A 20 3.71 3.36 12.50
N ASN A 21 4.88 3.64 11.91
CA ASN A 21 5.47 4.97 11.86
C ASN A 21 4.78 5.90 10.86
N ASN A 22 4.41 5.46 9.65
CA ASN A 22 3.71 6.27 8.65
C ASN A 22 2.25 6.59 8.99
N LEU A 23 1.66 5.86 9.94
CA LEU A 23 0.39 6.23 10.57
C LEU A 23 0.52 7.45 11.50
N ARG A 24 1.75 7.88 11.84
CA ARG A 24 2.03 9.10 12.61
C ARG A 24 2.01 10.30 11.67
N GLY A 25 0.81 10.74 11.31
CA GLY A 25 0.61 12.07 10.73
C GLY A 25 1.13 13.14 11.69
N TYR A 26 1.87 14.11 11.15
CA TYR A 26 2.53 15.23 11.82
C TYR A 26 1.67 15.84 12.95
N SER A 27 2.09 15.64 14.20
CA SER A 27 1.78 16.53 15.32
C SER A 27 3.03 16.67 16.19
N LYS A 28 3.25 17.84 16.80
CA LYS A 28 4.43 18.16 17.61
C LYS A 28 4.59 17.32 18.89
N THR A 29 3.73 16.33 19.13
CA THR A 29 3.77 15.40 20.28
C THR A 29 3.72 13.92 19.89
N GLY A 30 3.77 13.58 18.60
CA GLY A 30 4.03 12.21 18.13
C GLY A 30 3.00 11.12 18.47
N LYS A 31 1.89 11.46 19.14
CA LYS A 31 0.76 10.56 19.42
C LYS A 31 -0.53 11.20 18.92
N SER A 32 -1.20 10.58 17.94
CA SER A 32 -2.63 10.81 17.74
C SER A 32 -3.39 9.67 18.43
N GLU A 33 -3.69 9.87 19.70
CA GLU A 33 -4.64 9.03 20.47
C GLU A 33 -6.01 8.87 19.76
N PHE A 34 -6.32 9.74 18.78
CA PHE A 34 -7.59 9.77 18.05
C PHE A 34 -7.68 8.83 16.84
N SER A 35 -6.55 8.32 16.33
CA SER A 35 -6.51 7.49 15.11
C SER A 35 -7.10 6.08 15.32
N SER A 36 -6.94 5.49 16.50
CA SER A 36 -7.45 4.14 16.79
C SER A 36 -8.93 4.09 17.19
N LYS A 37 -9.49 5.20 17.70
CA LYS A 37 -10.84 5.24 18.29
C LYS A 37 -11.96 4.94 17.30
N TYR A 38 -11.86 5.41 16.06
CA TYR A 38 -12.89 5.20 15.03
C TYR A 38 -12.32 4.42 13.85
N PRO A 39 -12.97 3.33 13.39
CA PRO A 39 -12.43 2.47 12.32
C PRO A 39 -12.08 3.21 11.03
N PHE A 40 -12.86 4.24 10.68
CA PHE A 40 -12.66 5.05 9.48
C PHE A 40 -11.54 6.10 9.59
N SER A 41 -11.00 6.35 10.80
CA SER A 41 -9.95 7.36 11.01
C SER A 41 -8.73 7.05 10.15
N GLY A 42 -8.30 8.04 9.36
CA GLY A 42 -7.14 7.90 8.47
C GLY A 42 -7.35 6.98 7.26
N LYS A 43 -8.56 6.47 7.05
CA LYS A 43 -8.92 5.53 5.98
C LYS A 43 -9.72 6.17 4.85
N ILE A 44 -10.40 7.29 5.10
CA ILE A 44 -11.26 7.94 4.10
C ILE A 44 -10.51 9.08 3.39
N TYR A 45 -10.53 9.06 2.06
CA TYR A 45 -9.85 10.01 1.17
C TYR A 45 -10.83 10.63 0.16
N CYS A 46 -10.61 11.89 -0.16
CA CYS A 46 -11.38 12.61 -1.18
C CYS A 46 -10.81 12.33 -2.57
N SER A 47 -11.64 11.87 -3.51
CA SER A 47 -11.21 11.70 -4.90
C SER A 47 -10.95 13.02 -5.62
N ASN A 48 -11.56 14.12 -5.18
CA ASN A 48 -11.40 15.44 -5.82
C ASN A 48 -10.04 16.06 -5.48
N CYS A 49 -9.69 16.17 -4.19
CA CYS A 49 -8.47 16.87 -3.76
C CYS A 49 -7.42 15.98 -3.07
N GLY A 50 -7.63 14.67 -2.99
CA GLY A 50 -6.71 13.72 -2.34
C GLY A 50 -6.62 13.79 -0.81
N ALA A 51 -7.20 14.82 -0.18
CA ALA A 51 -7.13 15.01 1.26
C ALA A 51 -7.94 13.95 2.02
N LYS A 52 -7.51 13.66 3.27
CA LYS A 52 -8.23 12.77 4.17
C LYS A 52 -9.49 13.44 4.72
N PHE A 53 -10.45 12.62 5.15
CA PHE A 53 -11.59 13.09 5.91
C PHE A 53 -11.31 13.04 7.41
N ASN A 54 -11.85 14.01 8.13
CA ASN A 54 -11.82 14.07 9.58
C ASN A 54 -13.23 13.91 10.15
N ARG A 55 -13.36 13.12 11.21
CA ARG A 55 -14.63 12.93 11.91
C ARG A 55 -15.02 14.20 12.66
N GLN A 56 -16.31 14.51 12.64
CA GLN A 56 -16.97 15.54 13.43
C GLN A 56 -18.29 14.98 13.99
N ILE A 57 -18.85 15.66 14.98
CA ILE A 57 -20.18 15.37 15.50
C ILE A 57 -21.07 16.55 15.13
N TRP A 58 -22.17 16.28 14.45
CA TRP A 58 -23.22 17.26 14.15
C TRP A 58 -24.46 17.00 15.00
N GLY A 59 -25.21 18.05 15.30
CA GLY A 59 -26.44 17.98 16.10
C GLY A 59 -26.22 18.13 17.60
N THR A 60 -27.32 18.15 18.35
CA THR A 60 -27.34 18.42 19.79
C THR A 60 -28.10 17.32 20.55
N GLY A 61 -27.74 17.12 21.82
CA GLY A 61 -28.38 16.12 22.70
C GLY A 61 -28.42 14.71 22.10
N LYS A 62 -29.64 14.14 22.02
CA LYS A 62 -29.91 12.80 21.49
C LYS A 62 -29.82 12.68 19.96
N TYR A 63 -29.75 13.81 19.24
CA TYR A 63 -29.71 13.84 17.77
C TYR A 63 -28.28 13.97 17.22
N LYS A 64 -27.27 13.74 18.06
CA LYS A 64 -25.87 13.73 17.64
C LYS A 64 -25.62 12.65 16.60
N LYS A 65 -24.95 13.00 15.50
CA LYS A 65 -24.52 12.06 14.47
C LYS A 65 -23.06 12.29 14.08
N GLY A 66 -22.34 11.19 13.85
CA GLY A 66 -21.00 11.22 13.29
C GLY A 66 -21.06 11.60 11.82
N VAL A 67 -20.21 12.55 11.42
CA VAL A 67 -19.99 12.91 10.02
C VAL A 67 -18.51 12.98 9.72
N TRP A 68 -18.15 12.76 8.47
CA TRP A 68 -16.79 12.83 7.96
C TRP A 68 -16.71 13.98 6.97
N ILE A 69 -15.75 14.90 7.19
CA ILE A 69 -15.59 16.10 6.35
C ILE A 69 -14.19 16.11 5.75
N CYS A 70 -14.09 16.36 4.44
CA CYS A 70 -12.81 16.53 3.76
C CYS A 70 -11.98 17.62 4.46
N ALA A 71 -10.71 17.32 4.78
CA ALA A 71 -9.85 18.25 5.49
C ALA A 71 -9.59 19.54 4.68
N ASN A 72 -9.40 19.43 3.36
CA ASN A 72 -9.18 20.59 2.50
C ASN A 72 -10.41 21.50 2.45
N HIS A 73 -11.61 20.93 2.25
CA HIS A 73 -12.87 21.67 2.32
C HIS A 73 -13.04 22.39 3.67
N ARG A 74 -12.75 21.68 4.77
CA ARG A 74 -12.91 22.25 6.12
C ARG A 74 -11.95 23.41 6.39
N MET A 75 -10.72 23.34 5.89
CA MET A 75 -9.69 24.35 6.17
C MET A 75 -9.73 25.52 5.20
N ASN A 76 -10.04 25.26 3.93
CA ASN A 76 -9.88 26.22 2.83
C ASN A 76 -11.20 26.55 2.11
N GLY A 77 -12.33 26.03 2.59
CA GLY A 77 -13.67 26.36 2.06
C GLY A 77 -14.08 25.58 0.81
N GLU A 78 -15.23 25.95 0.26
CA GLU A 78 -15.88 25.27 -0.87
C GLU A 78 -15.13 25.42 -2.20
N GLU A 79 -14.50 26.58 -2.43
CA GLU A 79 -13.71 26.83 -3.63
C GLU A 79 -12.50 25.89 -3.74
N ALA A 80 -11.87 25.54 -2.62
CA ALA A 80 -10.73 24.62 -2.59
C ALA A 80 -11.13 23.15 -2.76
N CYS A 81 -12.33 22.78 -2.30
CA CYS A 81 -12.91 21.46 -2.52
C CYS A 81 -14.41 21.48 -2.26
N SER A 82 -15.23 21.15 -3.25
CA SER A 82 -16.70 21.12 -3.13
C SER A 82 -17.26 19.85 -2.47
N GLN A 83 -16.38 18.94 -2.03
CA GLN A 83 -16.78 17.65 -1.47
C GLN A 83 -17.56 17.83 -0.16
N LYS A 84 -18.84 17.44 -0.21
CA LYS A 84 -19.74 17.52 0.95
C LYS A 84 -19.42 16.45 2.00
N ALA A 85 -19.87 16.72 3.22
CA ALA A 85 -19.71 15.82 4.36
C ALA A 85 -20.46 14.51 4.16
N VAL A 86 -19.87 13.41 4.62
CA VAL A 86 -20.45 12.07 4.55
C VAL A 86 -20.94 11.64 5.93
N ILE A 87 -22.16 11.10 6.01
CA ILE A 87 -22.71 10.60 7.27
C ILE A 87 -22.09 9.24 7.62
N GLU A 88 -21.59 9.10 8.85
CA GLU A 88 -20.91 7.88 9.30
C GLU A 88 -21.77 6.62 9.16
N ARG A 89 -23.04 6.67 9.61
CA ARG A 89 -23.95 5.53 9.46
C ARG A 89 -24.17 5.10 8.00
N LYS A 90 -24.14 6.04 7.06
CA LYS A 90 -24.27 5.69 5.63
C LYS A 90 -23.04 4.94 5.12
N LEU A 91 -21.84 5.32 5.58
CA LEU A 91 -20.60 4.59 5.30
C LEU A 91 -20.62 3.19 5.90
N GLU A 92 -21.08 3.06 7.15
CA GLU A 92 -21.23 1.77 7.83
C GLU A 92 -22.16 0.83 7.06
N GLN A 93 -23.32 1.33 6.65
CA GLN A 93 -24.30 0.57 5.86
C GLN A 93 -23.77 0.21 4.46
N ALA A 94 -23.09 1.14 3.80
CA ALA A 94 -22.42 0.88 2.53
C ALA A 94 -21.35 -0.20 2.66
N PHE A 95 -20.55 -0.18 3.74
CA PHE A 95 -19.57 -1.23 3.99
C PHE A 95 -20.21 -2.60 4.18
N VAL A 96 -21.30 -2.68 4.96
CA VAL A 96 -22.03 -3.94 5.16
C VAL A 96 -22.56 -4.48 3.84
N ARG A 97 -23.13 -3.63 2.97
CA ARG A 97 -23.56 -4.04 1.63
C ARG A 97 -22.41 -4.52 0.76
N ALA A 98 -21.30 -3.78 0.72
CA ALA A 98 -20.11 -4.18 0.00
C ALA A 98 -19.63 -5.56 0.46
N MET A 99 -19.51 -5.78 1.76
CA MET A 99 -19.11 -7.08 2.32
C MET A 99 -20.10 -8.19 2.00
N ASN A 100 -21.40 -7.92 2.01
CA ASN A 100 -22.41 -8.93 1.69
C ASN A 100 -22.43 -9.29 0.21
N GLN A 101 -22.08 -8.37 -0.70
CA GLN A 101 -21.83 -8.71 -2.11
C GLN A 101 -20.61 -9.62 -2.24
N VAL A 102 -19.55 -9.34 -1.48
CA VAL A 102 -18.34 -10.17 -1.43
C VAL A 102 -18.63 -11.57 -0.91
N ILE A 103 -19.36 -11.69 0.21
CA ILE A 103 -19.71 -12.97 0.83
C ILE A 103 -20.71 -13.74 -0.06
N GLY A 104 -21.76 -13.08 -0.56
CA GLY A 104 -22.78 -13.71 -1.40
C GLY A 104 -22.27 -14.15 -2.77
N GLY A 105 -21.28 -13.44 -3.31
CA GLY A 105 -20.60 -13.75 -4.57
C GLY A 105 -19.30 -14.54 -4.42
N ARG A 106 -19.06 -15.22 -3.28
CA ARG A 106 -17.76 -15.75 -2.87
C ARG A 106 -16.93 -16.44 -3.97
N GLU A 107 -17.53 -17.28 -4.83
CA GLU A 107 -16.78 -17.97 -5.88
C GLU A 107 -16.34 -17.02 -7.00
N ALA A 108 -17.28 -16.26 -7.57
CA ALA A 108 -16.97 -15.26 -8.59
C ALA A 108 -16.05 -14.14 -8.05
N PHE A 109 -16.22 -13.82 -6.77
CA PHE A 109 -15.37 -12.88 -6.03
C PHE A 109 -13.94 -13.39 -5.90
N MET A 110 -13.76 -14.65 -5.47
CA MET A 110 -12.43 -15.24 -5.36
C MET A 110 -11.75 -15.35 -6.72
N ASN A 111 -12.48 -15.73 -7.78
CA ASN A 111 -11.91 -15.79 -9.13
C ASN A 111 -11.44 -14.41 -9.60
N LYS A 112 -12.27 -13.36 -9.50
CA LYS A 112 -11.87 -11.98 -9.84
C LYS A 112 -10.69 -11.47 -9.01
N LEU A 113 -10.60 -11.86 -7.73
CA LEU A 113 -9.45 -11.53 -6.91
C LEU A 113 -8.18 -12.20 -7.46
N PHE A 114 -8.22 -13.52 -7.70
CA PHE A 114 -7.11 -14.25 -8.28
C PHE A 114 -6.71 -13.68 -9.64
N ASP A 115 -7.66 -13.43 -10.54
CA ASP A 115 -7.39 -12.86 -11.86
C ASP A 115 -6.69 -11.50 -11.77
N ASN A 116 -7.21 -10.57 -10.96
CA ASN A 116 -6.56 -9.25 -10.75
C ASN A 116 -5.15 -9.37 -10.15
N ILE A 117 -4.91 -10.36 -9.28
CA ILE A 117 -3.60 -10.61 -8.70
C ILE A 117 -2.66 -11.15 -9.78
N TYR A 118 -3.07 -12.17 -10.52
CA TYR A 118 -2.29 -12.76 -11.60
C TYR A 118 -1.95 -11.70 -12.66
N GLU A 119 -2.92 -10.90 -13.11
CA GLU A 119 -2.67 -9.77 -14.01
C GLU A 119 -1.67 -8.77 -13.42
N SER A 120 -1.79 -8.41 -12.14
CA SER A 120 -0.87 -7.48 -11.47
C SER A 120 0.52 -8.07 -11.16
N ILE A 121 0.63 -9.40 -11.12
CA ILE A 121 1.88 -10.14 -10.90
C ILE A 121 2.65 -10.27 -12.22
N GLU A 122 1.94 -10.51 -13.32
CA GLU A 122 2.49 -10.61 -14.67
C GLU A 122 2.84 -9.24 -15.26
N SER A 123 2.16 -8.16 -14.86
CA SER A 123 2.39 -6.82 -15.40
C SER A 123 3.71 -6.16 -14.99
N VAL A 124 4.49 -6.76 -14.09
CA VAL A 124 5.83 -6.25 -13.73
C VAL A 124 6.86 -6.97 -14.57
N GLU A 125 6.98 -6.55 -15.83
CA GLU A 125 8.05 -6.99 -16.71
C GLU A 125 9.33 -6.25 -16.31
N HIS A 126 10.27 -6.95 -15.68
CA HIS A 126 11.58 -6.40 -15.36
C HIS A 126 12.45 -6.46 -16.62
N GLU A 127 13.15 -5.36 -16.93
CA GLU A 127 14.10 -5.28 -18.06
C GLU A 127 15.19 -6.35 -17.99
N TYR A 128 15.55 -6.78 -16.77
CA TYR A 128 16.53 -7.83 -16.51
C TYR A 128 15.97 -8.83 -15.49
N THR A 129 16.26 -10.10 -15.73
CA THR A 129 16.08 -11.18 -14.76
C THR A 129 17.06 -11.05 -13.59
N GLN A 130 16.75 -11.71 -12.47
CA GLN A 130 17.66 -11.72 -11.32
C GLN A 130 19.01 -12.34 -11.67
N GLU A 131 19.02 -13.37 -12.53
CA GLU A 131 20.23 -14.00 -13.07
C GLU A 131 21.07 -13.00 -13.87
N GLN A 132 20.47 -12.30 -14.84
CA GLN A 132 21.16 -11.29 -15.65
C GLN A 132 21.75 -10.15 -14.82
N ILE A 133 21.03 -9.70 -13.78
CA ILE A 133 21.53 -8.67 -12.87
C ILE A 133 22.75 -9.19 -12.07
N ASN A 134 22.70 -10.43 -11.60
CA ASN A 134 23.82 -11.00 -10.84
C ASN A 134 25.04 -11.25 -11.73
N GLU A 135 24.84 -11.76 -12.94
CA GLU A 135 25.91 -11.95 -13.93
C GLU A 135 26.60 -10.61 -14.25
N ARG A 136 25.82 -9.56 -14.55
CA ARG A 136 26.39 -8.24 -14.83
C ARG A 136 27.12 -7.64 -13.63
N LEU A 137 26.64 -7.87 -12.41
CA LEU A 137 27.34 -7.44 -11.19
C LEU A 137 28.67 -8.18 -10.99
N GLU A 138 28.75 -9.46 -11.36
CA GLU A 138 30.00 -10.25 -11.31
C GLU A 138 31.00 -9.76 -12.36
N GLU A 139 30.55 -9.51 -13.59
CA GLU A 139 31.38 -8.93 -14.66
C GLU A 139 31.97 -7.57 -14.23
N LEU A 140 31.13 -6.65 -13.76
CA LEU A 140 31.57 -5.33 -13.32
C LEU A 140 32.58 -5.39 -12.16
N GLN A 141 32.44 -6.37 -11.25
CA GLN A 141 33.43 -6.61 -10.20
C GLN A 141 34.77 -7.08 -10.77
N GLN A 142 34.76 -7.97 -11.76
CA GLN A 142 35.97 -8.40 -12.45
C GLN A 142 36.64 -7.25 -13.22
N GLU A 143 35.86 -6.40 -13.88
CA GLU A 143 36.34 -5.20 -14.58
C GLU A 143 37.05 -4.24 -13.62
N ILE A 144 36.46 -3.94 -12.45
CA ILE A 144 37.10 -3.13 -11.41
C ILE A 144 38.40 -3.78 -10.93
N MET A 145 38.40 -5.08 -10.63
CA MET A 145 39.61 -5.78 -10.17
C MET A 145 40.73 -5.75 -11.22
N SER A 146 40.38 -5.87 -12.50
CA SER A 146 41.31 -5.75 -13.62
C SER A 146 41.89 -4.33 -13.71
N LEU A 147 41.04 -3.30 -13.64
CA LEU A 147 41.44 -1.90 -13.69
C LEU A 147 42.41 -1.53 -12.55
N VAL A 148 42.10 -1.98 -11.32
CA VAL A 148 42.97 -1.78 -10.14
C VAL A 148 44.33 -2.45 -10.33
N ARG A 149 44.36 -3.70 -10.83
CA ARG A 149 45.60 -4.43 -11.10
C ARG A 149 46.42 -3.77 -12.20
N LEU A 150 45.78 -3.27 -13.25
CA LEU A 150 46.45 -2.58 -14.35
C LEU A 150 47.11 -1.30 -13.84
N ASN A 151 46.36 -0.46 -13.12
CA ASN A 151 46.89 0.78 -12.55
C ASN A 151 48.10 0.54 -11.63
N ALA A 152 48.04 -0.50 -10.80
CA ALA A 152 49.16 -0.88 -9.93
C ALA A 152 50.44 -1.29 -10.70
N LYS A 153 50.32 -1.79 -11.94
CA LYS A 153 51.46 -2.20 -12.79
C LYS A 153 52.00 -1.06 -13.65
N THR A 154 51.13 -0.21 -14.17
CA THR A 154 51.50 0.75 -15.21
C THR A 154 51.61 2.18 -14.69
N GLY A 155 51.07 2.49 -13.50
CA GLY A 155 50.93 3.87 -13.02
C GLY A 155 50.14 4.71 -14.01
N LEU A 156 48.93 4.25 -14.36
CA LEU A 156 48.05 4.89 -15.35
C LEU A 156 47.86 6.38 -15.01
N ASP A 157 47.61 7.22 -16.03
CA ASP A 157 47.19 8.62 -15.81
C ASP A 157 45.99 8.64 -14.84
N THR A 158 46.16 9.34 -13.72
CA THR A 158 45.17 9.42 -12.63
C THR A 158 43.79 9.82 -13.16
N ARG A 159 43.72 10.71 -14.16
CA ARG A 159 42.42 11.19 -14.69
C ARG A 159 41.65 10.13 -15.47
N ALA A 160 42.34 9.34 -16.30
CA ALA A 160 41.71 8.27 -17.07
C ALA A 160 41.22 7.14 -16.16
N TYR A 161 42.07 6.74 -15.20
CA TYR A 161 41.72 5.76 -14.18
C TYR A 161 40.51 6.19 -13.35
N ASP A 162 40.51 7.42 -12.82
CA ASP A 162 39.43 7.93 -11.97
C ASP A 162 38.09 8.00 -12.74
N SER A 163 38.14 8.37 -14.03
CA SER A 163 36.96 8.40 -14.89
C SER A 163 36.37 7.01 -15.08
N GLU A 164 37.19 6.03 -15.47
CA GLU A 164 36.75 4.66 -15.77
C GLU A 164 36.28 3.93 -14.50
N TYR A 165 37.03 4.07 -13.40
CA TYR A 165 36.61 3.57 -12.08
C TYR A 165 35.27 4.18 -11.65
N GLY A 166 35.07 5.48 -11.89
CA GLY A 166 33.82 6.18 -11.60
C GLY A 166 32.64 5.68 -12.44
N GLN A 167 32.86 5.34 -13.72
CA GLN A 167 31.82 4.76 -14.57
C GLN A 167 31.40 3.37 -14.10
N LEU A 168 32.37 2.48 -13.85
CA LEU A 168 32.11 1.13 -13.34
C LEU A 168 31.36 1.16 -12.00
N THR A 169 31.78 2.05 -11.09
CA THR A 169 31.12 2.20 -9.79
C THR A 169 29.67 2.64 -9.93
N LYS A 170 29.38 3.61 -10.82
CA LYS A 170 28.00 4.05 -11.09
C LYS A 170 27.14 2.92 -11.67
N GLU A 171 27.71 2.12 -12.57
CA GLU A 171 26.98 1.00 -13.15
C GLU A 171 26.68 -0.09 -12.11
N ILE A 172 27.63 -0.40 -11.23
CA ILE A 172 27.41 -1.32 -10.09
C ILE A 172 26.27 -0.83 -9.20
N GLU A 173 26.26 0.45 -8.84
CA GLU A 173 25.17 1.00 -8.01
C GLU A 173 23.83 0.92 -8.73
N ARG A 174 23.77 1.22 -10.04
CA ARG A 174 22.55 1.04 -10.85
C ARG A 174 22.05 -0.41 -10.81
N PHE A 175 22.90 -1.40 -11.04
CA PHE A 175 22.48 -2.81 -11.01
C PHE A 175 22.11 -3.30 -9.61
N ARG A 176 22.75 -2.76 -8.56
CA ARG A 176 22.33 -3.02 -7.16
C ARG A 176 20.95 -2.48 -6.86
N GLU A 177 20.63 -1.27 -7.32
CA GLU A 177 19.30 -0.67 -7.18
C GLU A 177 18.24 -1.49 -7.93
N LEU A 178 18.54 -1.92 -9.17
CA LEU A 178 17.66 -2.80 -9.95
C LEU A 178 17.41 -4.13 -9.22
N ARG A 179 18.45 -4.75 -8.67
CA ARG A 179 18.32 -5.99 -7.87
C ARG A 179 17.42 -5.77 -6.67
N GLN A 180 17.63 -4.68 -5.94
CA GLN A 180 16.87 -4.38 -4.73
C GLN A 180 15.39 -4.14 -5.06
N LYS A 181 15.10 -3.42 -6.16
CA LYS A 181 13.74 -3.20 -6.66
C LYS A 181 13.05 -4.53 -7.01
N LEU A 182 13.72 -5.40 -7.76
CA LEU A 182 13.19 -6.72 -8.12
C LEU A 182 12.82 -7.54 -6.86
N LEU A 183 13.72 -7.59 -5.87
CA LEU A 183 13.47 -8.28 -4.61
C LEU A 183 12.30 -7.68 -3.81
N ASP A 184 12.18 -6.35 -3.81
CA ASP A 184 11.10 -5.66 -3.09
C ASP A 184 9.74 -5.85 -3.76
N ASP A 185 9.71 -5.93 -5.09
CA ASP A 185 8.54 -6.27 -5.89
C ASP A 185 8.12 -7.72 -5.63
N GLU A 186 9.06 -8.68 -5.64
CA GLU A 186 8.79 -10.09 -5.36
C GLU A 186 8.25 -10.30 -3.94
N ALA A 187 8.88 -9.66 -2.93
CA ALA A 187 8.38 -9.67 -1.57
C ALA A 187 6.97 -9.03 -1.45
N GLN A 188 6.70 -7.99 -2.25
CA GLN A 188 5.37 -7.37 -2.36
C GLN A 188 4.33 -8.36 -2.87
N LYS A 189 4.67 -9.16 -3.89
CA LYS A 189 3.80 -10.18 -4.49
C LYS A 189 3.43 -11.23 -3.46
N VAL A 190 4.43 -11.79 -2.76
CA VAL A 190 4.20 -12.80 -1.70
C VAL A 190 3.28 -12.28 -0.59
N ILE A 191 3.49 -11.03 -0.14
CA ILE A 191 2.63 -10.42 0.88
C ILE A 191 1.19 -10.23 0.38
N ARG A 192 1.01 -9.87 -0.90
CA ARG A 192 -0.34 -9.77 -1.49
C ARG A 192 -1.02 -11.14 -1.48
N ILE A 193 -0.36 -12.18 -1.99
CA ILE A 193 -0.90 -13.55 -2.02
C ILE A 193 -1.36 -13.98 -0.62
N GLN A 194 -0.51 -13.81 0.40
CA GLN A 194 -0.86 -14.13 1.78
C GLN A 194 -2.12 -13.39 2.28
N ARG A 195 -2.25 -12.09 1.99
CA ARG A 195 -3.44 -11.31 2.36
C ARG A 195 -4.71 -11.79 1.68
N ILE A 196 -4.59 -12.32 0.46
CA ILE A 196 -5.71 -12.89 -0.27
C ILE A 196 -6.13 -14.22 0.31
N ASP A 197 -5.18 -15.08 0.69
CA ASP A 197 -5.50 -16.33 1.39
C ASP A 197 -6.15 -16.06 2.75
N GLU A 198 -5.68 -15.07 3.50
CA GLU A 198 -6.33 -14.63 4.75
C GLU A 198 -7.76 -14.12 4.52
N LEU A 199 -7.98 -13.31 3.47
CA LEU A 199 -9.31 -12.83 3.12
C LEU A 199 -10.23 -13.98 2.67
N ARG A 200 -9.69 -14.93 1.90
CA ARG A 200 -10.42 -16.12 1.45
C ARG A 200 -10.91 -16.94 2.63
N GLN A 201 -10.01 -17.27 3.56
CA GLN A 201 -10.36 -18.02 4.76
C GLN A 201 -11.44 -17.28 5.55
N PHE A 202 -11.26 -15.97 5.75
CA PHE A 202 -12.26 -15.15 6.44
C PHE A 202 -13.63 -15.22 5.76
N ILE A 203 -13.71 -15.07 4.43
CA ILE A 203 -14.99 -15.13 3.70
C ILE A 203 -15.60 -16.53 3.77
N GLN A 204 -14.79 -17.59 3.70
CA GLN A 204 -15.26 -18.97 3.77
C GLN A 204 -15.79 -19.35 5.16
N GLU A 205 -15.19 -18.81 6.22
CA GLU A 205 -15.65 -18.98 7.61
C GLU A 205 -16.95 -18.23 7.90
N GLN A 206 -17.25 -17.16 7.15
CA GLN A 206 -18.52 -16.45 7.25
C GLN A 206 -19.65 -17.26 6.62
N SER A 207 -20.42 -17.94 7.48
CA SER A 207 -21.60 -18.71 7.10
C SER A 207 -22.85 -17.84 6.87
N SER A 208 -22.85 -16.60 7.36
CA SER A 208 -23.98 -15.66 7.27
C SER A 208 -23.55 -14.27 6.78
N PRO A 209 -24.46 -13.51 6.15
CA PRO A 209 -24.23 -12.09 5.85
C PRO A 209 -23.90 -11.30 7.11
N LEU A 210 -23.10 -10.23 6.96
CA LEU A 210 -22.93 -9.25 8.01
C LEU A 210 -24.22 -8.48 8.23
N GLU A 211 -24.74 -8.49 9.45
CA GLU A 211 -25.94 -7.75 9.84
C GLU A 211 -25.64 -6.28 10.18
N ARG A 212 -24.45 -6.01 10.71
CA ARG A 212 -24.03 -4.69 11.18
C ARG A 212 -22.57 -4.43 10.86
N PHE A 213 -22.20 -3.16 10.90
CA PHE A 213 -20.81 -2.74 10.73
C PHE A 213 -19.94 -3.25 11.88
N ASP A 214 -18.80 -3.84 11.51
CA ASP A 214 -17.77 -4.29 12.43
C ASP A 214 -16.46 -3.56 12.11
N GLY A 215 -15.98 -2.80 13.09
CA GLY A 215 -14.79 -1.99 12.95
C GLY A 215 -13.50 -2.80 12.81
N ASP A 216 -13.44 -4.01 13.35
CA ASP A 216 -12.26 -4.86 13.31
C ASP A 216 -12.17 -5.57 11.97
N ILE A 217 -13.29 -6.06 11.44
CA ILE A 217 -13.37 -6.55 10.06
C ILE A 217 -12.95 -5.43 9.09
N PHE A 218 -13.48 -4.21 9.27
CA PHE A 218 -13.12 -3.07 8.44
C PHE A 218 -11.61 -2.79 8.48
N ARG A 219 -10.99 -2.71 9.66
CA ARG A 219 -9.54 -2.45 9.80
C ARG A 219 -8.69 -3.59 9.23
N ARG A 220 -9.16 -4.83 9.35
CA ARG A 220 -8.47 -6.01 8.83
C ARG A 220 -8.45 -5.99 7.31
N LEU A 221 -9.57 -5.70 6.66
CA LEU A 221 -9.74 -5.91 5.22
C LEU A 221 -9.53 -4.65 4.36
N ILE A 222 -9.88 -3.47 4.87
CA ILE A 222 -9.88 -2.24 4.07
C ILE A 222 -8.55 -1.49 4.18
N GLU A 223 -7.98 -1.17 3.02
CA GLU A 223 -6.80 -0.32 2.91
C GLU A 223 -7.20 1.16 2.98
N LYS A 224 -8.16 1.56 2.14
CA LYS A 224 -8.71 2.93 2.10
C LYS A 224 -10.15 2.95 1.58
N VAL A 225 -10.85 4.04 1.84
CA VAL A 225 -12.16 4.37 1.27
C VAL A 225 -12.00 5.65 0.46
N SER A 226 -12.37 5.60 -0.81
CA SER A 226 -12.34 6.75 -1.69
C SER A 226 -13.74 7.33 -1.85
N VAL A 227 -13.94 8.57 -1.43
CA VAL A 227 -15.21 9.27 -1.60
C VAL A 227 -15.18 9.99 -2.94
N LYS A 228 -16.05 9.55 -3.86
CA LYS A 228 -16.17 10.10 -5.23
C LYS A 228 -17.12 11.27 -5.27
N SER A 229 -18.22 11.18 -4.53
CA SER A 229 -19.25 12.21 -4.44
C SER A 229 -19.96 12.15 -3.09
N LEU A 230 -21.05 12.92 -2.90
CA LEU A 230 -21.89 12.81 -1.70
C LEU A 230 -22.57 11.44 -1.60
N ILE A 231 -22.79 10.77 -2.73
CA ILE A 231 -23.57 9.54 -2.83
C ILE A 231 -22.74 8.33 -3.23
N GLU A 232 -21.48 8.48 -3.62
CA GLU A 232 -20.68 7.35 -4.12
C GLU A 232 -19.36 7.24 -3.38
N VAL A 233 -19.06 6.01 -2.95
CA VAL A 233 -17.79 5.62 -2.33
C VAL A 233 -17.24 4.36 -2.96
N THR A 234 -15.92 4.21 -2.89
CA THR A 234 -15.22 2.99 -3.30
C THR A 234 -14.42 2.47 -2.11
N PHE A 235 -14.72 1.24 -1.69
CA PHE A 235 -13.93 0.51 -0.71
C PHE A 235 -12.77 -0.19 -1.41
N VAL A 236 -11.54 0.17 -1.04
CA VAL A 236 -10.33 -0.45 -1.55
C VAL A 236 -9.80 -1.41 -0.50
N PHE A 237 -9.82 -2.69 -0.81
CA PHE A 237 -9.34 -3.76 0.06
C PHE A 237 -7.81 -3.80 0.05
N LYS A 238 -7.21 -4.35 1.11
CA LYS A 238 -5.75 -4.57 1.18
C LYS A 238 -5.20 -5.54 0.14
N THR A 239 -6.10 -6.27 -0.51
CA THR A 239 -5.85 -7.17 -1.63
C THR A 239 -5.73 -6.43 -2.96
N GLY A 240 -6.12 -5.16 -3.01
CA GLY A 240 -6.17 -4.34 -4.23
C GLY A 240 -7.56 -4.26 -4.86
N LEU A 241 -8.52 -5.07 -4.40
CA LEU A 241 -9.88 -5.04 -4.93
C LEU A 241 -10.59 -3.72 -4.61
N GLU A 242 -11.36 -3.24 -5.58
CA GLU A 242 -12.23 -2.09 -5.42
C GLU A 242 -13.71 -2.49 -5.53
N VAL A 243 -14.50 -2.15 -4.51
CA VAL A 243 -15.95 -2.35 -4.50
C VAL A 243 -16.62 -0.98 -4.37
N ARG A 244 -17.46 -0.64 -5.36
CA ARG A 244 -18.18 0.64 -5.41
C ARG A 244 -19.54 0.50 -4.74
N GLU A 245 -19.92 1.50 -3.96
CA GLU A 245 -21.19 1.53 -3.24
C GLU A 245 -21.81 2.93 -3.23
N VAL A 246 -23.14 2.95 -3.14
CA VAL A 246 -23.91 4.18 -3.03
C VAL A 246 -24.27 4.44 -1.57
N LEU A 247 -24.10 5.67 -1.09
CA LEU A 247 -24.47 6.15 0.23
C LEU A 247 -25.98 6.49 0.27
N GLY A 248 -26.81 5.44 0.30
CA GLY A 248 -28.26 5.50 0.51
C GLY A 248 -28.66 6.23 1.79
#